data_AF-A0A0C2ZCL3-F1
#
_entry.id   AF-A0A0C2ZCL3-F1
#
_cell.length_a   1.000
_cell.length_b   1.000
_cell.length_c   1.000
_cell.angle_alpha   90.00
_cell.angle_beta   90.00
_cell.angle_gamma   90.00
#
_symmetry.space_group_name_H-M   'P 1'
#
loop_
_entity.id
_entity.type
_entity.pdbx_description
1 polymer ?
#
loop_
_entity_poly.entity_id
_entity_poly.type
_entity_poly.pdbx_seq_one_letter_code
_entity_poly.pdbx_strand_id
1 'polypeptide(L)'
;MATLQEAIDAFNNNELELSFKLFHELKSTNDADVLFYIGLHYKEGYGTAVDMDNALYYWKKANNKGSLDAKYRLLEITQTTSQCCKN
;
A
#
# COMPACT_ATOMS: atom_id res chain seq x y z
N MET A 1 21.15 -1.48 5.63
CA MET A 1 20.07 -0.72 4.98
C MET A 1 19.09 -1.74 4.49
N ALA A 2 17.81 -1.65 4.88
CA ALA A 2 16.78 -2.54 4.33
C ALA A 2 16.70 -2.36 2.81
N THR A 3 16.37 -3.42 2.10
CA THR A 3 16.16 -3.44 0.65
C THR A 3 14.71 -3.76 0.31
N LEU A 4 14.27 -3.32 -0.88
CA LEU A 4 12.92 -3.63 -1.36
C LEU A 4 12.65 -5.14 -1.41
N GLN A 5 13.66 -5.92 -1.82
CA GLN A 5 13.55 -7.38 -1.90
C GLN A 5 13.30 -7.99 -0.52
N GLU A 6 14.05 -7.59 0.50
CA GLU A 6 13.85 -8.10 1.87
C GLU A 6 12.44 -7.79 2.40
N ALA A 7 11.89 -6.61 2.10
CA ALA A 7 10.54 -6.23 2.51
C ALA A 7 9.46 -7.09 1.82
N ILE A 8 9.67 -7.41 0.53
CA ILE A 8 8.80 -8.29 -0.26
C ILE A 8 8.93 -9.74 0.20
N ASP A 9 10.13 -10.22 0.50
CA ASP A 9 10.35 -11.58 0.99
C ASP A 9 9.67 -11.77 2.35
N ALA A 10 9.79 -10.80 3.26
CA ALA A 10 9.05 -10.80 4.52
C ALA A 10 7.53 -10.83 4.31
N PHE A 11 7.02 -10.09 3.31
CA PHE A 11 5.60 -10.12 2.94
C PHE A 11 5.17 -11.52 2.48
N ASN A 12 5.94 -12.13 1.59
CA ASN A 12 5.67 -13.45 1.02
C ASN A 12 5.79 -14.58 2.07
N ASN A 13 6.67 -14.42 3.04
CA ASN A 13 6.84 -15.34 4.16
C ASN A 13 5.78 -15.18 5.26
N ASN A 14 4.78 -14.31 5.06
CA ASN A 14 3.74 -13.99 6.03
C ASN A 14 4.29 -13.33 7.32
N GLU A 15 5.48 -12.73 7.25
CA GLU A 15 6.11 -11.94 8.32
C GLU A 15 5.62 -10.48 8.23
N LEU A 16 4.31 -10.29 8.36
CA LEU A 16 3.61 -9.06 8.00
C LEU A 16 4.06 -7.84 8.82
N GLU A 17 4.34 -8.02 10.11
CA GLU A 17 4.85 -6.95 10.98
C GLU A 17 6.26 -6.50 10.59
N LEU A 18 7.14 -7.46 10.27
CA LEU A 18 8.48 -7.16 9.77
C LEU A 18 8.40 -6.48 8.41
N SER A 19 7.58 -7.00 7.50
CA SER A 19 7.35 -6.42 6.18
C SER A 19 6.89 -4.97 6.28
N PHE A 20 5.89 -4.68 7.12
CA PHE A 20 5.40 -3.32 7.32
C PHE A 20 6.48 -2.38 7.83
N LYS A 21 7.30 -2.83 8.79
CA LYS A 21 8.43 -2.06 9.32
C LYS A 21 9.46 -1.77 8.22
N LEU A 22 9.87 -2.76 7.45
CA LEU A 22 10.85 -2.61 6.37
C LEU A 22 10.35 -1.65 5.29
N PHE A 23 9.08 -1.76 4.87
CA PHE A 23 8.49 -0.80 3.93
C PHE A 23 8.44 0.62 4.51
N HIS A 24 8.15 0.78 5.81
CA HIS A 24 8.19 2.11 6.45
C HIS A 24 9.60 2.70 6.54
N GLU A 25 10.62 1.88 6.73
CA GLU A 25 12.02 2.32 6.67
C GLU A 25 12.39 2.77 5.25
N LEU A 26 11.90 2.05 4.23
CA LEU A 26 12.11 2.36 2.83
C LEU A 26 11.27 3.54 2.32
N LYS A 27 10.27 4.03 3.07
CA LYS A 27 9.33 5.07 2.57
C LYS A 27 10.03 6.34 2.06
N SER A 28 11.22 6.67 2.58
CA SER A 28 11.98 7.84 2.15
C SER A 28 12.55 7.72 0.74
N THR A 29 12.66 6.51 0.18
CA THR A 29 13.03 6.32 -1.23
C THR A 29 11.99 6.88 -2.19
N ASN A 30 10.74 7.07 -1.70
CA ASN A 30 9.61 7.59 -2.48
C ASN A 30 9.34 6.75 -3.74
N ASP A 31 9.73 5.48 -3.69
CA ASP A 31 9.52 4.48 -4.71
C ASP A 31 8.04 4.08 -4.79
N ALA A 32 7.53 3.87 -6.01
CA ALA A 32 6.12 3.65 -6.24
C ALA A 32 5.63 2.33 -5.64
N ASP A 33 6.47 1.29 -5.66
CA ASP A 33 6.16 -0.05 -5.14
C ASP A 33 6.19 -0.04 -3.61
N VAL A 34 7.21 0.62 -3.01
CA VAL A 34 7.28 0.80 -1.56
C VAL A 34 6.01 1.48 -1.04
N LEU A 35 5.62 2.59 -1.66
CA LEU A 35 4.40 3.33 -1.27
C LEU A 35 3.14 2.48 -1.50
N PHE A 36 3.10 1.67 -2.56
CA PHE A 36 1.99 0.76 -2.82
C PHE A 36 1.82 -0.30 -1.72
N TYR A 37 2.91 -0.95 -1.31
CA TYR A 37 2.86 -1.97 -0.26
C TYR A 37 2.53 -1.39 1.11
N ILE A 38 2.97 -0.17 1.44
CA ILE A 38 2.52 0.52 2.67
C ILE A 38 0.99 0.71 2.64
N GLY A 39 0.45 1.14 1.50
CA GLY A 39 -0.99 1.30 1.34
C GLY A 39 -1.75 -0.02 1.50
N LEU A 40 -1.20 -1.11 0.97
CA LEU A 40 -1.75 -2.46 1.12
C LEU A 40 -1.75 -2.92 2.58
N HIS A 41 -0.66 -2.69 3.31
CA HIS A 41 -0.56 -3.04 4.73
C HIS A 41 -1.62 -2.33 5.57
N TYR A 42 -1.86 -1.04 5.33
CA TYR A 42 -2.92 -0.30 6.02
C TYR A 42 -4.33 -0.77 5.61
N LYS A 43 -4.56 -1.12 4.34
CA LYS A 43 -5.88 -1.58 3.89
C LYS A 43 -6.26 -2.93 4.51
N GLU A 44 -5.31 -3.85 4.62
CA GLU A 44 -5.56 -5.20 5.15
C GLU A 44 -5.30 -5.33 6.66
N GLY A 45 -4.63 -4.36 7.27
CA GLY A 45 -4.21 -4.45 8.68
C GLY A 45 -3.05 -5.43 8.88
N TYR A 46 -2.13 -5.48 7.92
CA TYR A 46 -0.96 -6.35 7.98
C TYR A 46 0.16 -5.66 8.75
N GLY A 47 0.50 -6.20 9.92
CA GLY A 47 1.50 -5.59 10.80
C GLY A 47 1.09 -4.23 11.40
N THR A 48 -0.16 -3.81 11.19
CA THR A 48 -0.74 -2.56 11.68
C THR A 48 -2.25 -2.71 11.83
N ALA A 49 -2.93 -1.76 12.49
CA ALA A 49 -4.38 -1.68 12.41
C ALA A 49 -4.84 -1.29 11.01
N VAL A 50 -6.03 -1.75 10.62
CA VAL A 50 -6.69 -1.34 9.37
C VAL A 50 -6.94 0.16 9.40
N ASP A 51 -6.47 0.85 8.36
CA ASP A 51 -6.62 2.29 8.18
C ASP A 51 -6.77 2.63 6.69
N MET A 52 -8.03 2.78 6.27
CA MET A 52 -8.35 3.07 4.87
C MET A 52 -7.90 4.46 4.42
N ASP A 53 -7.85 5.45 5.32
CA ASP A 53 -7.44 6.80 4.99
C ASP A 53 -5.93 6.84 4.66
N ASN A 54 -5.12 6.19 5.49
CA ASN A 54 -3.71 6.01 5.20
C ASN A 54 -3.48 5.15 3.96
N ALA A 55 -4.23 4.07 3.76
CA ALA A 55 -4.14 3.26 2.54
C ALA A 55 -4.34 4.09 1.26
N LEU A 56 -5.41 4.89 1.22
CA LEU A 56 -5.71 5.79 0.11
C LEU A 56 -4.64 6.88 -0.06
N TYR A 57 -4.11 7.42 1.03
CA TYR A 57 -3.04 8.43 0.99
C TYR A 57 -1.78 7.89 0.31
N TYR A 58 -1.31 6.71 0.74
CA TYR A 58 -0.11 6.09 0.17
C TYR A 58 -0.32 5.63 -1.27
N TRP A 59 -1.48 5.05 -1.60
CA TRP A 59 -1.78 4.70 -2.99
C TRP A 59 -1.90 5.91 -3.90
N LYS A 60 -2.46 7.05 -3.45
CA LYS A 60 -2.45 8.29 -4.24
C LYS A 60 -1.03 8.75 -4.55
N LYS A 61 -0.12 8.66 -3.57
CA LYS A 61 1.30 8.96 -3.80
C LYS A 61 1.95 7.99 -4.78
N ALA A 62 1.73 6.68 -4.63
CA ALA A 62 2.24 5.67 -5.54
C ALA A 62 1.73 5.86 -6.98
N ASN A 63 0.44 6.16 -7.16
CA ASN A 63 -0.14 6.49 -8.47
C ASN A 63 0.49 7.75 -9.08
N ASN A 64 0.75 8.78 -8.30
CA ASN A 64 1.44 9.98 -8.77
C ASN A 64 2.91 9.70 -9.20
N LYS A 65 3.48 8.58 -8.77
CA LYS A 65 4.79 8.07 -9.19
C LYS A 65 4.72 7.11 -10.37
N GLY A 66 3.53 6.81 -10.88
CA GLY A 66 3.33 5.94 -12.03
C GLY A 66 3.01 4.48 -11.69
N SER A 67 2.77 4.13 -10.42
CA SER A 67 2.32 2.77 -10.08
C SER A 67 0.92 2.51 -10.64
N LEU A 68 0.85 1.60 -11.61
CA LEU A 68 -0.42 1.14 -12.17
C LEU A 68 -1.22 0.34 -11.14
N ASP A 69 -0.56 -0.46 -10.29
CA ASP A 69 -1.22 -1.22 -9.24
C ASP A 69 -1.93 -0.32 -8.24
N ALA A 70 -1.27 0.78 -7.82
CA ALA A 70 -1.89 1.79 -6.97
C ALA A 70 -3.09 2.44 -7.65
N LYS A 71 -2.99 2.76 -8.95
CA LYS A 71 -4.10 3.29 -9.74
C LYS A 71 -5.28 2.32 -9.75
N TYR A 72 -5.04 1.04 -10.00
CA TYR A 72 -6.08 0.01 -10.00
C TYR A 72 -6.76 -0.12 -8.64
N ARG A 73 -6.00 -0.16 -7.53
CA ARG A 73 -6.58 -0.19 -6.17
C ARG A 73 -7.41 1.05 -5.83
N LEU A 74 -6.93 2.25 -6.21
CA LEU A 74 -7.70 3.48 -6.03
C LEU A 74 -8.99 3.46 -6.83
N LEU A 75 -8.94 2.99 -8.07
CA LEU A 75 -10.11 2.85 -8.93
C LEU A 75 -11.11 1.83 -8.38
N GLU A 76 -10.64 0.71 -7.83
CA GLU A 76 -11.47 -0.30 -7.17
C GLU A 76 -12.25 0.32 -6.01
N ILE A 77 -11.56 1.03 -5.11
CA ILE A 77 -12.20 1.61 -3.91
C ILE A 77 -13.15 2.74 -4.27
N THR A 78 -12.74 3.63 -5.18
CA THR A 78 -13.58 4.76 -5.62
C THR A 78 -14.79 4.30 -6.44
N GLN A 79 -14.63 3.29 -7.29
CA GLN A 79 -15.77 2.71 -8.01
C GLN A 79 -16.78 2.07 -7.05
N THR A 80 -16.31 1.40 -5.99
CA THR A 80 -17.19 0.84 -4.96
C THR A 80 -18.01 1.94 -4.26
N THR A 81 -17.42 3.11 -3.99
CA THR A 81 -18.17 4.25 -3.43
C THR A 81 -19.16 4.89 -4.41
N SER A 82 -18.85 4.90 -5.72
CA SER A 82 -19.71 5.51 -6.74
C SER A 82 -20.85 4.61 -7.23
N GLN A 83 -20.72 3.30 -7.07
CA GLN A 83 -21.73 2.33 -7.50
C GLN A 83 -22.85 2.13 -6.46
N CYS A 84 -22.69 2.62 -5.22
CA CYS A 84 -23.75 2.58 -4.21
C CYS A 84 -24.78 3.72 -4.36
N CYS A 85 -24.47 4.79 -5.10
CA CYS A 85 -25.35 5.95 -5.26
C CYS A 85 -25.90 6.16 -6.69
N LYS A 86 -25.63 5.26 -7.63
CA LYS A 86 -26.31 5.28 -8.94
C LYS A 86 -27.61 4.47 -8.85
N ASN A 87 -28.61 5.10 -8.22
CA ASN A 87 -30.03 4.76 -8.42
C ASN A 87 -30.48 5.21 -9.81
#